data_AF-A0A9P7C762-F1
#
_entry.id   AF-A0A9P7C762-F1
#
_cell.length_a   1.000
_cell.length_b   1.000
_cell.length_c   1.000
_cell.angle_alpha   90.00
_cell.angle_beta   90.00
_cell.angle_gamma   90.00
#
_symmetry.space_group_name_H-M   'P 1'
#
loop_
_entity.id
_entity.type
_entity.pdbx_description
1 polymer ?
#
loop_
_entity_poly.entity_id
_entity_poly.type
_entity_poly.pdbx_seq_one_letter_code
_entity_poly.pdbx_strand_id
1 'polypeptide(L)'
;MTLIFDTLKNVVSYLEEYQNYIKSLKKEEYSVIGYLMSDCLRSRSLVDQVFVSYSCSASDVLDSRDKKQEEVLGNGNTQDMLRFINNNSKVCLVTLDHAGLSTNREDLEQFISANKSLQKIIVDTIPFNNKAIIYERQKLLNKQQTLKAFECRSRPLQRSK
;
A
#
# COMPACT_ATOMS: atom_id res chain seq x y z
N MET A 1 26.86 -0.40 26.32
CA MET A 1 25.99 -1.52 25.89
C MET A 1 24.49 -1.15 25.95
N THR A 2 24.12 0.13 26.11
CA THR A 2 22.73 0.56 26.36
C THR A 2 21.97 0.95 25.09
N LEU A 3 22.64 1.63 24.14
CA LEU A 3 22.01 2.16 22.92
C LEU A 3 21.34 1.10 22.04
N ILE A 4 21.94 -0.10 21.92
CA ILE A 4 21.41 -1.17 21.06
C ILE A 4 20.14 -1.76 21.65
N PHE A 5 20.11 -2.01 22.97
CA PHE A 5 18.92 -2.54 23.64
C PHE A 5 17.75 -1.54 23.63
N ASP A 6 18.02 -0.26 23.80
CA ASP A 6 16.99 0.78 23.77
C ASP A 6 16.41 0.95 22.35
N THR A 7 17.26 0.86 21.32
CA THR A 7 16.82 0.89 19.92
C THR A 7 15.95 -0.32 19.59
N LEU A 8 16.35 -1.53 20.01
CA LEU A 8 15.58 -2.76 19.78
C LEU A 8 14.22 -2.72 20.49
N LYS A 9 14.16 -2.22 21.74
CA LYS A 9 12.90 -2.04 22.45
C LYS A 9 11.94 -1.10 21.71
N ASN A 10 12.45 0.01 21.19
CA ASN A 10 11.64 0.96 20.42
C ASN A 10 11.11 0.38 19.10
N VAL A 11 11.90 -0.48 18.44
CA VAL A 11 11.46 -1.17 17.21
C VAL A 11 10.38 -2.20 17.52
N VAL A 12 10.58 -3.01 18.57
CA VAL A 12 9.61 -4.03 18.98
C VAL A 12 8.31 -3.39 19.43
N SER A 13 8.35 -2.35 20.26
CA SER A 13 7.16 -1.66 20.73
C SER A 13 6.38 -1.02 19.58
N TYR A 14 7.08 -0.40 18.61
CA TYR A 14 6.43 0.18 17.43
C TYR A 14 5.73 -0.87 16.56
N LEU A 15 6.37 -2.02 16.36
CA LEU A 15 5.77 -3.13 15.61
C LEU A 15 4.52 -3.66 16.31
N GLU A 16 4.56 -3.84 17.63
CA GLU A 16 3.39 -4.27 18.41
C GLU A 16 2.24 -3.26 18.34
N GLU A 17 2.53 -1.96 18.48
CA GLU A 17 1.54 -0.89 18.32
C GLU A 17 0.90 -0.92 16.94
N TYR A 18 1.71 -1.04 15.88
CA TYR A 18 1.23 -1.15 14.51
C TYR A 18 0.34 -2.38 14.32
N GLN A 19 0.75 -3.54 14.83
CA GLN A 19 -0.03 -4.77 14.76
C GLN A 19 -1.37 -4.64 15.52
N ASN A 20 -1.35 -3.98 16.69
CA ASN A 20 -2.57 -3.71 17.46
C ASN A 20 -3.51 -2.75 16.71
N TYR A 21 -2.95 -1.77 15.99
CA TYR A 21 -3.72 -0.90 15.11
C TYR A 21 -4.38 -1.67 13.96
N ILE A 22 -3.64 -2.55 13.27
CA ILE A 22 -4.25 -3.40 12.21
C ILE A 22 -5.37 -4.27 12.80
N LYS A 23 -5.18 -4.85 13.99
CA LYS A 23 -6.23 -5.61 14.68
C LYS A 23 -7.44 -4.75 15.04
N SER A 24 -7.25 -3.49 15.45
CA SER A 24 -8.36 -2.59 15.75
C SER A 24 -9.16 -2.25 14.51
N LEU A 25 -8.50 -2.03 13.35
CA LEU A 25 -9.19 -1.84 12.07
C LEU A 25 -10.10 -3.02 11.73
N LYS A 26 -9.63 -4.26 11.92
CA LYS A 26 -10.46 -5.45 11.69
C LYS A 26 -11.66 -5.52 12.63
N LYS A 27 -11.50 -5.13 13.90
CA LYS A 27 -12.62 -5.02 14.86
C LYS A 27 -13.63 -3.94 14.46
N GLU A 28 -13.17 -2.89 13.79
CA GLU A 28 -14.00 -1.85 13.16
C GLU A 28 -14.52 -2.27 11.77
N GLU A 29 -14.51 -3.56 11.45
CA GLU A 29 -15.03 -4.16 10.22
C GLU A 29 -14.34 -3.69 8.93
N TYR A 30 -13.09 -3.22 9.01
CA TYR A 30 -12.28 -3.00 7.81
C TYR A 30 -11.81 -4.36 7.27
N SER A 31 -11.99 -4.56 5.96
CA SER A 31 -11.19 -5.53 5.21
C SER A 31 -9.81 -4.94 4.96
N VAL A 32 -8.78 -5.50 5.59
CA VAL A 32 -7.41 -4.99 5.49
C VAL A 32 -6.67 -5.80 4.45
N ILE A 33 -6.33 -5.20 3.31
CA ILE A 33 -5.70 -5.89 2.18
C ILE A 33 -4.32 -5.34 1.89
N GLY A 34 -3.39 -6.22 1.53
CA GLY A 34 -2.07 -5.85 1.03
C GLY A 34 -2.09 -5.75 -0.48
N TYR A 35 -1.40 -4.74 -1.03
CA TYR A 35 -1.13 -4.64 -2.47
C TYR A 35 0.34 -4.33 -2.73
N LEU A 36 0.91 -5.06 -3.69
CA LEU A 36 2.35 -5.08 -3.92
C LEU A 36 2.67 -5.20 -5.39
N MET A 37 3.82 -4.66 -5.77
CA MET A 37 4.45 -4.97 -7.06
C MET A 37 5.51 -6.09 -6.95
N SER A 38 5.60 -6.77 -5.79
CA SER A 38 6.51 -7.89 -5.54
C SER A 38 6.03 -8.80 -4.40
N ASP A 39 6.45 -10.07 -4.41
CA ASP A 39 5.99 -11.12 -3.47
C ASP A 39 6.54 -11.00 -2.02
N CYS A 40 7.14 -9.87 -1.66
CA CYS A 40 7.98 -9.75 -0.46
C CYS A 40 7.23 -9.69 0.89
N LEU A 41 5.88 -9.68 0.93
CA LEU A 41 5.13 -9.31 2.14
C LEU A 41 4.20 -10.36 2.75
N ARG A 42 4.11 -11.56 2.17
CA ARG A 42 3.13 -12.55 2.63
C ARG A 42 3.30 -12.97 4.10
N SER A 43 4.49 -12.81 4.68
CA SER A 43 4.81 -13.24 6.04
C SER A 43 4.74 -12.14 7.11
N ARG A 44 4.61 -10.86 6.76
CA ARG A 44 4.81 -9.74 7.71
C ARG A 44 3.60 -8.86 7.96
N SER A 45 2.77 -8.66 6.94
CA SER A 45 1.60 -7.80 7.10
C SER A 45 0.44 -8.61 7.66
N LEU A 46 -0.20 -8.14 8.74
CA LEU A 46 -1.40 -8.76 9.32
C LEU A 46 -2.65 -8.55 8.44
N VAL A 47 -2.49 -8.45 7.12
CA VAL A 47 -3.56 -8.29 6.14
C VAL A 47 -4.35 -9.59 5.99
N ASP A 48 -5.60 -9.48 5.55
CA ASP A 48 -6.50 -10.59 5.29
C ASP A 48 -6.20 -11.26 3.94
N GLN A 49 -5.83 -10.44 2.93
CA GLN A 49 -5.51 -10.89 1.57
C GLN A 49 -4.37 -10.05 1.00
N VAL A 50 -3.58 -10.65 0.11
CA VAL A 50 -2.46 -9.98 -0.57
C VAL A 50 -2.67 -10.08 -2.07
N PHE A 51 -2.75 -8.94 -2.75
CA PHE A 51 -2.83 -8.83 -4.20
C PHE A 51 -1.49 -8.36 -4.77
N VAL A 52 -1.09 -8.89 -5.92
CA VAL A 52 0.25 -8.64 -6.50
C VAL A 52 0.14 -8.27 -7.98
N SER A 53 0.76 -7.15 -8.37
CA SER A 53 0.97 -6.80 -9.79
C SER A 53 2.36 -7.24 -10.25
N TYR A 54 2.46 -7.87 -11.42
CA TYR A 54 3.67 -8.58 -11.88
C TYR A 54 4.32 -7.98 -13.13
N SER A 55 3.59 -7.23 -13.97
CA SER A 55 4.10 -6.78 -15.28
C SER A 55 3.86 -5.31 -15.57
N CYS A 56 3.64 -4.50 -14.53
CA CYS A 56 3.29 -3.10 -14.70
C CYS A 56 4.38 -2.20 -14.14
N SER A 57 4.57 -1.05 -14.77
CA SER A 57 5.30 0.06 -14.16
C SER A 57 4.46 0.67 -13.03
N ALA A 58 5.14 1.18 -12.00
CA ALA A 58 4.48 1.95 -10.94
C ALA A 58 3.72 3.18 -11.47
N SER A 59 4.08 3.68 -12.65
CA SER A 59 3.42 4.81 -13.32
C SER A 59 2.20 4.41 -14.16
N ASP A 60 1.97 3.12 -14.39
CA ASP A 60 0.87 2.66 -15.24
C ASP A 60 -0.47 2.83 -14.53
N VAL A 61 -1.51 3.11 -15.32
CA VAL A 61 -2.89 3.29 -14.86
C VAL A 61 -3.37 2.03 -14.14
N LEU A 62 -3.76 2.15 -12.87
CA LEU A 62 -4.17 1.04 -11.99
C LEU A 62 -5.25 0.16 -12.63
N ASP A 63 -6.25 0.77 -13.27
CA ASP A 63 -7.34 0.04 -13.93
C ASP A 63 -6.86 -0.82 -15.11
N SER A 64 -5.78 -0.43 -15.79
CA SER A 64 -5.24 -1.21 -16.91
C SER A 64 -4.27 -2.32 -16.50
N ARG A 65 -3.79 -2.32 -15.25
CA ARG A 65 -2.79 -3.27 -14.79
C ARG A 65 -3.33 -4.68 -14.84
N ASP A 66 -2.48 -5.60 -15.26
CA ASP A 66 -2.71 -7.03 -15.19
C ASP A 66 -3.94 -7.58 -15.97
N LYS A 67 -4.56 -6.81 -16.87
CA LYS A 67 -5.74 -7.22 -17.66
C LYS A 67 -5.52 -8.45 -18.56
N LYS A 68 -4.27 -8.78 -18.91
CA LYS A 68 -3.92 -9.76 -19.95
C LYS A 68 -3.28 -11.05 -19.45
N GLN A 69 -2.95 -11.17 -18.17
CA GLN A 69 -2.21 -12.35 -17.69
C GLN A 69 -3.06 -13.17 -16.72
N GLU A 70 -2.77 -14.46 -16.72
CA GLU A 70 -3.46 -15.49 -15.95
C GLU A 70 -2.68 -15.95 -14.72
N GLU A 71 -1.41 -15.51 -14.56
CA GLU A 71 -0.64 -15.88 -13.36
C GLU A 71 -1.17 -15.13 -12.14
N VAL A 72 -1.54 -15.92 -11.13
CA VAL A 72 -2.04 -15.43 -9.85
C VAL A 72 -0.99 -15.73 -8.79
N LEU A 73 -0.38 -14.67 -8.26
CA LEU A 73 0.44 -14.71 -7.06
C LEU A 73 -0.36 -14.13 -5.88
N GLY A 74 -0.16 -14.71 -4.69
CA GLY A 74 -0.94 -14.32 -3.51
C GLY A 74 -2.42 -14.72 -3.62
N ASN A 75 -3.32 -13.74 -3.49
CA ASN A 75 -4.77 -13.88 -3.55
C ASN A 75 -5.38 -13.38 -4.87
N GLY A 76 -4.58 -12.84 -5.79
CA GLY A 76 -5.06 -12.24 -7.03
C GLY A 76 -4.14 -11.14 -7.53
N ASN A 77 -4.43 -10.66 -8.74
CA ASN A 77 -3.71 -9.54 -9.34
C ASN A 77 -4.40 -8.19 -9.08
N THR A 78 -3.97 -7.12 -9.75
CA THR A 78 -4.60 -5.79 -9.58
C THR A 78 -6.09 -5.80 -9.91
N GLN A 79 -6.54 -6.55 -10.91
CA GLN A 79 -7.95 -6.63 -11.28
C GLN A 79 -8.79 -7.31 -10.20
N ASP A 80 -8.24 -8.33 -9.54
CA ASP A 80 -8.89 -8.99 -8.41
C ASP A 80 -8.95 -8.06 -7.19
N MET A 81 -7.90 -7.27 -6.94
CA MET A 81 -7.91 -6.22 -5.92
C MET A 81 -9.03 -5.20 -6.19
N LEU A 82 -9.17 -4.72 -7.42
CA LEU A 82 -10.20 -3.76 -7.79
C LEU A 82 -11.61 -4.34 -7.58
N ARG A 83 -11.83 -5.59 -7.98
CA ARG A 83 -13.09 -6.31 -7.70
C ARG A 83 -13.33 -6.45 -6.20
N PHE A 84 -12.30 -6.82 -5.43
CA PHE A 84 -12.39 -6.93 -3.99
C PHE A 84 -12.78 -5.60 -3.34
N ILE A 85 -12.13 -4.50 -3.74
CA ILE A 85 -12.45 -3.15 -3.24
C ILE A 85 -13.90 -2.80 -3.55
N ASN A 86 -14.39 -3.07 -4.75
CA ASN A 86 -15.77 -2.76 -5.15
C ASN A 86 -16.82 -3.62 -4.44
N ASN A 87 -16.48 -4.86 -4.07
CA ASN A 87 -17.40 -5.79 -3.42
C ASN A 87 -17.46 -5.64 -1.89
N ASN A 88 -16.54 -4.89 -1.29
CA ASN A 88 -16.47 -4.67 0.16
C ASN A 88 -16.90 -3.23 0.51
N SER A 89 -17.52 -3.06 1.67
CA SER A 89 -18.02 -1.74 2.11
C SER A 89 -16.92 -0.85 2.69
N LYS A 90 -15.92 -1.44 3.35
CA LYS A 90 -14.92 -0.73 4.14
C LYS A 90 -13.55 -1.40 3.99
N VAL A 91 -12.66 -0.77 3.22
CA VAL A 91 -11.35 -1.34 2.90
C VAL A 91 -10.23 -0.43 3.40
N CYS A 92 -9.20 -1.07 3.97
CA CYS A 92 -7.90 -0.47 4.25
C CYS A 92 -6.86 -1.15 3.37
N LEU A 93 -6.21 -0.37 2.51
CA LEU A 93 -5.16 -0.85 1.61
C LEU A 93 -3.78 -0.63 2.23
N VAL A 94 -2.94 -1.65 2.25
CA VAL A 94 -1.58 -1.61 2.78
C VAL A 94 -0.58 -1.83 1.63
N THR A 95 0.40 -0.95 1.49
CA THR A 95 1.51 -1.04 0.53
C THR A 95 2.85 -0.89 1.27
N LEU A 96 3.94 -1.43 0.71
CA LEU A 96 5.29 -1.34 1.31
C LEU A 96 5.86 0.08 1.29
N ASP A 97 5.66 0.78 0.19
CA ASP A 97 6.11 2.14 -0.02
C ASP A 97 5.12 2.84 -0.94
N HIS A 98 5.33 4.13 -1.18
CA HIS A 98 4.46 4.91 -2.07
C HIS A 98 4.48 4.35 -3.49
N ALA A 99 5.66 4.01 -4.01
CA ALA A 99 5.83 3.49 -5.37
C ALA A 99 5.20 2.09 -5.57
N GLY A 100 5.10 1.29 -4.52
CA GLY A 100 4.49 -0.03 -4.54
C GLY A 100 2.98 0.02 -4.78
N LEU A 101 2.34 1.17 -4.53
CA LEU A 101 0.97 1.42 -4.95
C LEU A 101 0.95 2.05 -6.34
N SER A 102 1.49 3.27 -6.46
CA SER A 102 1.56 4.00 -7.73
C SER A 102 2.52 5.18 -7.61
N THR A 103 3.16 5.53 -8.73
CA THR A 103 3.88 6.81 -8.87
C THR A 103 3.16 7.81 -9.76
N ASN A 104 1.98 7.44 -10.28
CA ASN A 104 1.13 8.31 -11.08
C ASN A 104 0.10 8.99 -10.17
N ARG A 105 0.32 10.27 -9.88
CA ARG A 105 -0.48 11.02 -8.91
C ARG A 105 -1.90 11.24 -9.40
N GLU A 106 -2.07 11.62 -10.66
CA GLU A 106 -3.39 11.87 -11.25
C GLU A 106 -4.24 10.59 -11.27
N ASP A 107 -3.66 9.47 -11.69
CA ASP A 107 -4.33 8.16 -11.68
C ASP A 107 -4.68 7.71 -10.26
N LEU A 108 -3.76 7.89 -9.30
CA LEU A 108 -4.02 7.55 -7.90
C LEU A 108 -5.17 8.36 -7.30
N GLU A 109 -5.25 9.65 -7.61
CA GLU A 109 -6.35 10.53 -7.19
C GLU A 109 -7.70 10.05 -7.76
N GLN A 110 -7.72 9.68 -9.04
CA GLN A 110 -8.91 9.12 -9.70
C GLN A 110 -9.31 7.77 -9.09
N PHE A 111 -8.35 6.89 -8.84
CA PHE A 111 -8.56 5.60 -8.19
C PHE A 111 -9.19 5.76 -6.79
N ILE A 112 -8.66 6.64 -5.94
CA ILE A 112 -9.21 6.89 -4.59
C ILE A 112 -10.60 7.52 -4.67
N SER A 113 -10.81 8.40 -5.65
CA SER A 113 -12.08 9.08 -5.87
C SER A 113 -13.19 8.11 -6.30
N ALA A 114 -12.87 7.21 -7.24
CA ALA A 114 -13.80 6.21 -7.78
C ALA A 114 -14.18 5.14 -6.74
N ASN A 115 -13.20 4.69 -5.95
CA ASN A 115 -13.39 3.60 -4.98
C ASN A 115 -13.82 4.12 -3.61
N LYS A 116 -15.11 4.37 -3.42
CA LYS A 116 -15.66 4.92 -2.16
C LYS A 116 -15.49 4.01 -0.95
N SER A 117 -15.37 2.69 -1.16
CA SER A 117 -15.11 1.70 -0.12
C SER A 117 -13.69 1.78 0.44
N LEU A 118 -12.73 2.34 -0.31
CA LEU A 118 -11.35 2.53 0.13
C LEU A 118 -11.28 3.71 1.12
N GLN A 119 -11.25 3.42 2.41
CA GLN A 119 -11.28 4.43 3.46
C GLN A 119 -9.89 4.83 3.95
N LYS A 120 -8.93 3.90 3.92
CA LYS A 120 -7.57 4.11 4.43
C LYS A 120 -6.53 3.51 3.49
N ILE A 121 -5.39 4.20 3.36
CA ILE A 121 -4.18 3.67 2.73
C ILE A 121 -3.05 3.73 3.76
N ILE A 122 -2.39 2.61 4.00
CA ILE A 122 -1.23 2.50 4.88
C ILE A 122 0.00 2.23 4.01
N VAL A 123 1.02 3.06 4.18
CA VAL A 123 2.34 2.83 3.62
C VAL A 123 3.21 2.26 4.74
N ASP A 124 3.39 0.93 4.75
CA ASP A 124 4.15 0.17 5.72
C ASP A 124 5.64 0.11 5.37
N THR A 125 6.35 1.17 5.73
CA THR A 125 7.80 1.27 5.56
C THR A 125 8.58 0.75 6.77
N ILE A 126 7.93 0.11 7.75
CA ILE A 126 8.56 -0.41 8.98
C ILE A 126 9.85 -1.19 8.72
N PRO A 127 9.93 -2.08 7.71
CA PRO A 127 11.15 -2.82 7.42
C PRO A 127 12.38 -1.95 7.15
N PHE A 128 12.19 -0.73 6.66
CA PHE A 128 13.26 0.15 6.19
C PHE A 128 13.47 1.36 7.08
N ASN A 129 12.41 1.88 7.69
CA ASN A 129 12.47 3.14 8.45
C ASN A 129 11.71 3.11 9.78
N ASN A 130 11.27 1.92 10.23
CA ASN A 130 10.49 1.72 11.45
C ASN A 130 9.28 2.68 11.56
N LYS A 131 8.62 2.96 10.43
CA LYS A 131 7.48 3.86 10.36
C LYS A 131 6.41 3.31 9.41
N ALA A 132 5.16 3.39 9.82
CA ALA A 132 4.00 3.28 8.97
C ALA A 132 3.35 4.65 8.81
N ILE A 133 2.92 4.99 7.59
CA ILE A 133 2.21 6.24 7.30
C ILE A 133 0.77 5.90 6.97
N ILE A 134 -0.16 6.46 7.73
CA ILE A 134 -1.60 6.19 7.57
C ILE A 134 -2.24 7.41 6.91
N TYR A 135 -2.89 7.16 5.77
CA TYR A 135 -3.64 8.15 5.03
C TYR A 135 -5.14 7.82 5.08
N GLU A 136 -5.93 8.74 5.60
CA GLU A 136 -7.37 8.71 5.49
C GLU A 136 -7.80 9.20 4.10
N ARG A 137 -8.76 8.53 3.47
CA ARG A 137 -9.29 8.86 2.13
C ARG A 137 -9.64 10.35 2.01
N GLN A 138 -10.37 10.88 2.99
CA GLN A 138 -10.79 12.28 2.99
C GLN A 138 -9.60 13.26 3.00
N LYS A 139 -8.52 12.91 3.71
CA LYS A 139 -7.31 13.75 3.76
C LYS A 139 -6.56 13.73 2.43
N LEU A 140 -6.51 12.58 1.75
CA LEU A 140 -5.89 12.45 0.42
C LEU A 140 -6.63 13.28 -0.63
N LEU A 141 -7.97 13.22 -0.63
CA LEU A 141 -8.80 13.98 -1.58
C LEU A 141 -8.79 15.49 -1.32
N ASN A 142 -8.69 15.92 -0.06
CA ASN A 142 -8.72 17.34 0.29
C ASN A 142 -7.34 18.01 0.22
N LYS A 143 -6.24 17.26 0.26
CA LYS A 143 -4.87 17.80 0.31
C LYS A 143 -4.00 17.23 -0.80
N GLN A 144 -4.02 17.87 -1.96
CA GLN A 144 -3.16 17.51 -3.11
C GLN A 144 -1.68 17.37 -2.75
N GLN A 145 -1.18 18.13 -1.77
CA GLN A 145 0.22 18.04 -1.34
C GLN A 145 0.57 16.72 -0.66
N THR A 146 -0.40 16.00 -0.06
CA THR A 146 -0.14 14.67 0.50
C THR A 146 0.05 13.60 -0.58
N LEU A 147 -0.57 13.78 -1.76
CA LEU A 147 -0.39 12.90 -2.91
C LEU A 147 0.98 13.08 -3.59
N LYS A 148 1.67 14.22 -3.40
CA LYS A 148 3.04 14.42 -3.91
C LYS A 148 4.05 13.41 -3.34
N ALA A 149 3.77 12.81 -2.19
CA ALA A 149 4.62 11.75 -1.64
C ALA A 149 4.71 10.52 -2.56
N PHE A 150 3.73 10.34 -3.45
CA PHE A 150 3.70 9.26 -4.43
C PHE A 150 4.51 9.58 -5.70
N GLU A 151 4.88 10.84 -5.95
CA GLU A 151 5.76 11.25 -7.05
C GLU A 151 7.24 11.02 -6.70
N CYS A 152 7.60 9.83 -6.22
CA CYS A 152 8.90 9.58 -5.58
C CYS A 152 9.99 9.02 -6.51
N ARG A 153 9.67 8.64 -7.75
CA ARG A 153 10.68 8.17 -8.73
C ARG A 153 11.17 9.33 -9.60
N SER A 154 12.45 9.64 -9.50
CA SER A 154 13.14 10.49 -10.48
C SER A 154 13.36 9.71 -11.78
N ARG A 155 13.38 10.43 -12.92
CA ARG A 155 13.69 9.80 -14.21
C ARG A 155 15.06 9.14 -14.12
N PRO A 156 15.23 7.91 -14.65
CA PRO A 156 16.55 7.32 -14.80
C PRO A 156 17.47 8.31 -15.50
N LEU A 157 18.66 8.53 -14.95
CA LEU A 157 19.66 9.35 -15.62
C LEU A 157 19.97 8.70 -16.97
N GLN A 158 19.76 9.45 -18.06
CA GLN A 158 20.06 8.97 -19.40
C GLN A 158 21.57 8.74 -19.51
N ARG A 159 21.98 7.46 -19.52
CA ARG A 159 23.40 7.07 -19.51
C ARG A 159 24.04 7.06 -20.90
N SER A 160 23.25 7.13 -21.95
CA SER A 160 23.71 7.16 -23.35
C SER A 160 23.24 8.43 -24.04
N LYS A 161 24.09 9.04 -24.87
CA LYS A 161 23.70 10.14 -25.76
C LYS A 161 22.77 9.66 -26.86
#